data_AF-A0A7Y2UQW5-F1
#
_entry.id   AF-A0A7Y2UQW5-F1
#
_cell.length_a   1.000
_cell.length_b   1.000
_cell.length_c   1.000
_cell.angle_alpha   90.00
_cell.angle_beta   90.00
_cell.angle_gamma   90.00
#
_symmetry.space_group_name_H-M   'P 1'
#
loop_
_entity.id
_entity.type
_entity.pdbx_description
1 polymer ?
#
loop_
_entity_poly.entity_id
_entity_poly.type
_entity_poly.pdbx_seq_one_letter_code
_entity_poly.pdbx_strand_id
1 'polypeptide(L)'
;MIPLAEMAEAVLRCADGREKTALSRRFAAEWQAARAAGQTPAIGQADPPLHPARPAAPELLSPRDVPRRRPGTPEGRIALLHAVAHIELNAVDLHWDVIARYTDTPMPMGFYDDWVKAADEESKHFNLMCDCLEELGSFYGALPAHAGMWRAAEDTVDD
;
A
#
# COMPACT_ATOMS: atom_id res chain seq x y z
N MET A 1 9.13 -16.87 11.48
CA MET A 1 8.82 -15.56 10.88
C MET A 1 9.07 -14.47 11.90
N ILE A 2 9.38 -13.25 11.46
CA ILE A 2 9.43 -12.09 12.36
C ILE A 2 8.01 -11.70 12.83
N PRO A 3 7.85 -10.95 13.92
CA PRO A 3 6.54 -10.46 14.34
C PRO A 3 5.82 -9.63 13.26
N LEU A 4 4.48 -9.66 13.26
CA LEU A 4 3.65 -9.01 12.24
C LEU A 4 3.88 -7.48 12.17
N ALA A 5 4.07 -6.83 13.31
CA ALA A 5 4.35 -5.39 13.38
C ALA A 5 5.68 -5.04 12.68
N GLU A 6 6.70 -5.89 12.82
CA GLU A 6 7.99 -5.71 12.14
C GLU A 6 7.87 -5.95 10.62
N MET A 7 6.99 -6.87 10.19
CA MET A 7 6.65 -7.03 8.77
C MET A 7 6.02 -5.74 8.22
N ALA A 8 5.05 -5.18 8.96
CA ALA A 8 4.36 -3.96 8.59
C ALA A 8 5.33 -2.78 8.45
N GLU A 9 6.18 -2.56 9.44
CA GLU A 9 7.20 -1.51 9.41
C GLU A 9 8.15 -1.68 8.22
N ALA A 10 8.60 -2.91 7.94
CA ALA A 10 9.47 -3.18 6.80
C ALA A 10 8.80 -2.82 5.45
N VAL A 11 7.50 -3.08 5.29
CA VAL A 11 6.74 -2.67 4.10
C VAL A 11 6.62 -1.14 4.03
N LEU A 12 6.25 -0.50 5.13
CA LEU A 12 6.09 0.96 5.20
C LEU A 12 7.39 1.72 4.95
N ARG A 13 8.55 1.13 5.26
CA ARG A 13 9.87 1.72 4.98
C ARG A 13 10.41 1.42 3.58
N CYS A 14 9.78 0.55 2.81
CA CYS A 14 10.18 0.26 1.44
C CYS A 14 9.67 1.36 0.50
N ALA A 15 10.54 2.04 -0.24
CA ALA A 15 10.13 3.17 -1.08
C ALA A 15 9.57 2.73 -2.45
N ASP A 16 10.24 1.80 -3.14
CA ASP A 16 9.86 1.39 -4.48
C ASP A 16 8.54 0.61 -4.48
N GLY A 17 7.64 0.91 -5.42
CA GLY A 17 6.31 0.32 -5.44
C GLY A 17 6.30 -1.19 -5.77
N ARG A 18 7.16 -1.63 -6.70
CA ARG A 18 7.24 -3.06 -7.05
C ARG A 18 7.92 -3.84 -5.93
N GLU A 19 9.00 -3.31 -5.36
CA GLU A 19 9.67 -3.92 -4.21
C GLU A 19 8.76 -3.97 -2.98
N LYS A 20 8.05 -2.88 -2.67
CA LYS A 20 7.10 -2.79 -1.56
C LYS A 20 6.00 -3.84 -1.70
N THR A 21 5.40 -3.94 -2.88
CA THR A 21 4.33 -4.92 -3.10
C THR A 21 4.87 -6.35 -3.13
N ALA A 22 6.07 -6.61 -3.68
CA ALA A 22 6.70 -7.92 -3.58
C ALA A 22 6.94 -8.33 -2.11
N LEU A 23 7.41 -7.39 -1.27
CA LEU A 23 7.61 -7.58 0.15
C LEU A 23 6.30 -7.86 0.90
N SER A 24 5.29 -7.01 0.67
CA SER A 24 3.93 -7.14 1.20
C SER A 24 3.33 -8.52 0.91
N ARG A 25 3.38 -8.96 -0.36
CA ARG A 25 2.86 -10.26 -0.78
C ARG A 25 3.61 -11.43 -0.16
N ARG A 26 4.94 -11.32 -0.01
CA ARG A 26 5.74 -12.35 0.66
C ARG A 26 5.32 -12.50 2.12
N PHE A 27 5.20 -11.40 2.86
CA PHE A 27 4.78 -11.44 4.26
C PHE A 27 3.34 -11.91 4.42
N ALA A 28 2.44 -11.51 3.52
CA ALA A 28 1.09 -12.02 3.53
C ALA A 28 1.02 -13.53 3.31
N ALA A 29 1.81 -14.06 2.38
CA ALA A 29 1.91 -15.51 2.16
C ALA A 29 2.48 -16.25 3.38
N GLU A 30 3.52 -15.71 4.01
CA GLU A 30 4.09 -16.27 5.26
C GLU A 30 3.05 -16.30 6.39
N TRP A 31 2.32 -15.20 6.59
CA TRP A 31 1.25 -15.07 7.57
C TRP A 31 0.13 -16.07 7.32
N GLN A 32 -0.45 -16.05 6.12
CA GLN A 32 -1.56 -16.93 5.75
C GLN A 32 -1.18 -18.41 5.88
N ALA A 33 0.06 -18.78 5.51
CA ALA A 33 0.55 -20.15 5.67
C ALA A 33 0.63 -20.56 7.16
N ALA A 34 1.16 -19.69 8.02
CA ALA A 34 1.24 -19.95 9.46
C ALA A 34 -0.17 -20.10 10.08
N ARG A 35 -1.09 -19.19 9.72
CA ARG A 35 -2.49 -19.22 10.19
C ARG A 35 -3.23 -20.46 9.72
N ALA A 36 -3.07 -20.86 8.45
CA ALA A 36 -3.64 -22.09 7.91
C ALA A 36 -3.08 -23.36 8.59
N ALA A 37 -1.85 -23.32 9.08
CA ALA A 37 -1.25 -24.38 9.89
C ALA A 37 -1.71 -24.39 11.36
N GLY A 38 -2.68 -23.54 11.74
CA GLY A 38 -3.19 -23.43 13.10
C GLY A 38 -2.27 -22.67 14.06
N GLN A 39 -1.28 -21.94 13.53
CA GLN A 39 -0.36 -21.16 14.35
C GLN A 39 -0.96 -19.79 14.71
N THR A 40 -0.46 -19.23 15.80
CA THR A 40 -0.73 -17.85 16.24
C THR A 40 0.60 -17.10 16.30
N PRO A 41 1.11 -16.58 15.18
CA PRO A 41 2.37 -15.85 15.17
C PRO A 41 2.31 -14.62 16.06
N ALA A 42 3.47 -14.20 16.56
CA ALA A 42 3.55 -13.00 17.38
C ALA A 42 3.16 -11.75 16.58
N ILE A 43 2.33 -10.89 17.17
CA ILE A 43 2.04 -9.56 16.61
C ILE A 43 3.25 -8.65 16.79
N GLY A 44 3.82 -8.60 18.00
CA GLY A 44 4.98 -7.76 18.30
C GLY A 44 4.63 -6.30 18.50
N GLN A 45 5.64 -5.44 18.37
CA GLN A 45 5.55 -3.99 18.42
C GLN A 45 6.51 -3.44 17.36
N ALA A 46 6.23 -2.26 16.84
CA ALA A 46 7.05 -1.60 15.82
C ALA A 46 6.99 -0.08 15.98
N ASP A 47 7.89 0.64 15.32
CA ASP A 47 7.89 2.10 15.26
C ASP A 47 7.69 2.53 13.80
N PRO A 48 6.47 2.40 13.25
CA PRO A 48 6.21 2.72 11.85
C PRO A 48 6.50 4.20 11.59
N PRO A 49 7.06 4.56 10.42
CA PRO A 49 7.27 5.96 10.09
C PRO A 49 5.93 6.71 10.03
N LEU A 50 5.95 8.02 10.30
CA LEU A 50 4.74 8.86 10.21
C LEU A 50 4.13 8.85 8.80
N HIS A 51 4.99 8.74 7.79
CA HIS A 51 4.57 8.53 6.40
C HIS A 51 5.32 7.32 5.83
N PRO A 52 4.67 6.48 5.01
CA PRO A 52 5.33 5.41 4.31
C PRO A 52 6.37 6.01 3.37
N ALA A 53 7.48 5.29 3.21
CA ALA A 53 8.47 5.60 2.21
C ALA A 53 7.83 5.58 0.81
N ARG A 54 8.26 6.54 -0.02
CA ARG A 54 7.78 6.73 -1.40
C ARG A 54 8.97 6.83 -2.35
N PRO A 55 8.81 6.45 -3.62
CA PRO A 55 9.80 6.75 -4.64
C PRO A 55 9.83 8.25 -4.94
N ALA A 56 10.85 8.71 -5.66
CA ALA A 56 10.96 10.12 -6.08
C ALA A 56 9.82 10.57 -7.03
N ALA A 57 9.17 9.62 -7.70
CA ALA A 57 8.01 9.83 -8.55
C ALA A 57 6.87 8.90 -8.12
N PRO A 58 5.59 9.24 -8.36
CA PRO A 58 5.09 10.43 -9.06
C PRO A 58 5.24 11.74 -8.26
N GLU A 59 5.30 12.87 -8.97
CA GLU A 59 5.13 14.19 -8.33
C GLU A 59 3.74 14.27 -7.70
N LEU A 60 3.67 14.69 -6.44
CA LEU A 60 2.41 14.82 -5.71
C LEU A 60 1.90 16.26 -5.78
N LEU A 61 0.80 16.44 -6.50
CA LEU A 61 0.14 17.72 -6.67
C LEU A 61 -1.03 17.89 -5.71
N SER A 62 -1.36 19.16 -5.45
CA SER A 62 -2.61 19.54 -4.79
C SER A 62 -3.81 19.09 -5.62
N PRO A 63 -4.94 18.76 -4.97
CA PRO A 63 -6.15 18.35 -5.68
C PRO A 63 -6.62 19.24 -6.82
N ARG A 64 -6.34 20.54 -6.71
CA ARG A 64 -6.75 21.57 -7.67
C ARG A 64 -5.85 21.62 -8.91
N ASP A 65 -4.63 21.07 -8.80
CA ASP A 65 -3.58 21.20 -9.80
C ASP A 65 -3.43 19.93 -10.64
N VAL A 66 -4.17 18.86 -10.32
CA VAL A 66 -4.18 17.63 -11.12
C VAL A 66 -4.96 17.83 -12.43
N PRO A 67 -4.35 17.62 -13.61
CA PRO A 67 -5.02 17.81 -14.90
C PRO A 67 -6.30 16.98 -15.05
N ARG A 68 -7.34 17.57 -15.66
CA ARG A 68 -8.60 16.86 -15.93
C ARG A 68 -8.39 15.76 -16.97
N ARG A 69 -8.71 14.53 -16.60
CA ARG A 69 -8.57 13.34 -17.44
C ARG A 69 -9.76 13.20 -18.39
N ARG A 70 -9.51 12.84 -19.66
CA ARG A 70 -10.54 12.54 -20.66
C ARG A 70 -10.48 11.04 -21.01
N PRO A 71 -11.31 10.17 -20.40
CA PRO A 71 -11.15 8.70 -20.52
C PRO A 71 -11.25 8.13 -21.94
N GLY A 72 -11.76 8.92 -22.90
CA GLY A 72 -11.96 8.50 -24.28
C GLY A 72 -10.69 8.43 -25.14
N THR A 73 -9.56 8.98 -24.69
CA THR A 73 -8.29 8.97 -25.45
C THR A 73 -7.26 7.99 -24.86
N PRO A 74 -6.27 7.52 -25.63
CA PRO A 74 -5.18 6.70 -25.11
C PRO A 74 -4.49 7.31 -23.88
N GLU A 75 -4.22 8.62 -23.91
CA GLU A 75 -3.58 9.35 -22.81
C GLU A 75 -4.48 9.40 -21.58
N GLY A 76 -5.80 9.55 -21.78
CA GLY A 76 -6.77 9.51 -20.69
C GLY A 76 -6.88 8.14 -20.02
N ARG A 77 -6.70 7.05 -20.77
CA ARG A 77 -6.64 5.68 -20.23
C ARG A 77 -5.37 5.46 -19.42
N ILE A 78 -4.21 5.89 -19.92
CA ILE A 78 -2.94 5.86 -19.19
C ILE A 78 -3.07 6.66 -17.88
N ALA A 79 -3.66 7.86 -17.92
CA ALA A 79 -3.87 8.67 -16.73
C ALA A 79 -4.84 8.04 -15.72
N LEU A 80 -5.83 7.27 -16.18
CA LEU A 80 -6.73 6.52 -15.30
C LEU A 80 -6.00 5.36 -14.64
N LEU A 81 -5.28 4.54 -15.40
CA LEU A 81 -4.51 3.40 -14.87
C LEU A 81 -3.45 3.85 -13.86
N HIS A 82 -2.73 4.93 -14.17
CA HIS A 82 -1.74 5.52 -13.26
C HIS A 82 -2.38 5.99 -11.94
N ALA A 83 -3.55 6.61 -12.03
CA ALA A 83 -4.27 7.04 -10.84
C ALA A 83 -4.76 5.89 -9.98
N VAL A 84 -5.28 4.82 -10.61
CA VAL A 84 -5.70 3.61 -9.91
C VAL A 84 -4.48 2.97 -9.24
N ALA A 85 -3.36 2.80 -9.96
CA ALA A 85 -2.11 2.33 -9.36
C ALA A 85 -1.70 3.18 -8.14
N HIS A 86 -1.85 4.51 -8.19
CA HIS A 86 -1.55 5.35 -7.03
C HIS A 86 -2.48 5.10 -5.84
N ILE A 87 -3.77 4.87 -6.10
CA ILE A 87 -4.75 4.51 -5.07
C ILE A 87 -4.40 3.15 -4.46
N GLU A 88 -4.10 2.13 -5.27
CA GLU A 88 -3.76 0.80 -4.77
C GLU A 88 -2.49 0.81 -3.92
N LEU A 89 -1.45 1.56 -4.33
CA LEU A 89 -0.23 1.65 -3.54
C LEU A 89 -0.47 2.34 -2.20
N ASN A 90 -1.32 3.36 -2.15
CA ASN A 90 -1.73 3.99 -0.90
C ASN A 90 -2.53 3.02 -0.02
N ALA A 91 -3.39 2.18 -0.61
CA ALA A 91 -4.16 1.18 0.12
C ALA A 91 -3.28 0.10 0.75
N VAL A 92 -2.24 -0.38 0.03
CA VAL A 92 -1.21 -1.26 0.61
C VAL A 92 -0.59 -0.63 1.87
N ASP A 93 -0.20 0.65 1.78
CA ASP A 93 0.38 1.34 2.93
C ASP A 93 -0.60 1.47 4.09
N LEU A 94 -1.84 1.88 3.83
CA LEU A 94 -2.86 2.01 4.88
C LEU A 94 -3.14 0.69 5.60
N HIS A 95 -3.21 -0.42 4.86
CA HIS A 95 -3.47 -1.74 5.44
C HIS A 95 -2.34 -2.19 6.37
N TRP A 96 -1.08 -1.97 5.99
CA TRP A 96 0.06 -2.26 6.86
C TRP A 96 0.19 -1.27 8.01
N ASP A 97 -0.14 0.01 7.82
CA ASP A 97 -0.11 1.02 8.87
C ASP A 97 -1.10 0.73 10.00
N VAL A 98 -2.33 0.33 9.68
CA VAL A 98 -3.31 -0.12 10.67
C VAL A 98 -2.77 -1.28 11.51
N ILE A 99 -2.11 -2.25 10.87
CA ILE A 99 -1.48 -3.38 11.58
C ILE A 99 -0.39 -2.89 12.54
N ALA A 100 0.47 -1.97 12.11
CA ALA A 100 1.59 -1.48 12.92
C ALA A 100 1.13 -0.61 14.11
N ARG A 101 0.06 0.18 13.93
CA ARG A 101 -0.44 1.10 14.96
C ARG A 101 -1.32 0.42 16.00
N TYR A 102 -2.15 -0.55 15.62
CA TYR A 102 -3.05 -1.24 16.55
C TYR A 102 -2.44 -2.50 17.18
N THR A 103 -1.22 -2.38 17.71
CA THR A 103 -0.51 -3.50 18.35
C THR A 103 -0.58 -3.45 19.88
N ASP A 104 -0.82 -2.27 20.45
CA ASP A 104 -0.94 -2.01 21.89
C ASP A 104 -2.33 -2.39 22.44
N THR A 105 -3.34 -2.38 21.57
CA THR A 105 -4.71 -2.78 21.86
C THR A 105 -4.91 -4.26 21.50
N PRO A 106 -5.33 -5.13 22.44
CA PRO A 106 -5.57 -6.54 22.15
C PRO A 106 -6.70 -6.74 21.14
N MET A 107 -6.34 -7.03 19.89
CA MET A 107 -7.28 -7.36 18.81
C MET A 107 -7.36 -8.87 18.58
N PRO A 108 -8.53 -9.41 18.20
CA PRO A 108 -8.65 -10.81 17.81
C PRO A 108 -7.79 -11.09 16.57
N MET A 109 -7.22 -12.30 16.45
CA MET A 109 -6.35 -12.65 15.32
C MET A 109 -7.00 -12.42 13.95
N GLY A 110 -8.32 -12.59 13.84
CA GLY A 110 -9.08 -12.33 12.62
C GLY A 110 -8.97 -10.88 12.11
N PHE A 111 -8.80 -9.91 13.00
CA PHE A 111 -8.54 -8.51 12.61
C PHE A 111 -7.26 -8.40 11.77
N TYR A 112 -6.18 -9.01 12.23
CA TYR A 112 -4.91 -9.02 11.50
C TYR A 112 -4.99 -9.87 10.23
N ASP A 113 -5.70 -11.00 10.28
CA ASP A 113 -5.92 -11.86 9.11
C ASP A 113 -6.58 -11.07 7.96
N ASP A 114 -7.59 -10.26 8.27
CA ASP A 114 -8.31 -9.44 7.29
C ASP A 114 -7.43 -8.34 6.69
N TRP A 115 -6.66 -7.61 7.51
CA TRP A 115 -5.78 -6.55 7.01
C TRP A 115 -4.59 -7.07 6.20
N VAL A 116 -3.99 -8.20 6.61
CA VAL A 116 -2.93 -8.85 5.82
C VAL A 116 -3.48 -9.29 4.47
N LYS A 117 -4.69 -9.84 4.43
CA LYS A 117 -5.34 -10.24 3.19
C LYS A 117 -5.62 -9.03 2.29
N ALA A 118 -6.17 -7.95 2.84
CA ALA A 118 -6.43 -6.73 2.10
C ALA A 118 -5.13 -6.15 1.51
N ALA A 119 -4.03 -6.15 2.27
CA ALA A 119 -2.73 -5.70 1.77
C ALA A 119 -2.20 -6.53 0.59
N ASP A 120 -2.37 -7.86 0.60
CA ASP A 120 -2.00 -8.73 -0.54
C ASP A 120 -2.86 -8.45 -1.78
N GLU A 121 -4.17 -8.27 -1.60
CA GLU A 121 -5.11 -7.96 -2.69
C GLU A 121 -4.74 -6.64 -3.38
N GLU A 122 -4.52 -5.56 -2.64
CA GLU A 122 -4.13 -4.28 -3.24
C GLU A 122 -2.71 -4.30 -3.81
N SER A 123 -1.81 -5.11 -3.23
CA SER A 123 -0.48 -5.34 -3.80
C SER A 123 -0.57 -6.01 -5.16
N LYS A 124 -1.52 -6.94 -5.34
CA LYS A 124 -1.79 -7.56 -6.63
C LYS A 124 -2.42 -6.55 -7.60
N HIS A 125 -3.39 -5.75 -7.18
CA HIS A 125 -4.02 -4.73 -8.02
C HIS A 125 -3.01 -3.68 -8.52
N PHE A 126 -2.15 -3.18 -7.64
CA PHE A 126 -1.06 -2.27 -8.01
C PHE A 126 -0.19 -2.85 -9.12
N ASN A 127 0.24 -4.11 -8.96
CA ASN A 127 1.08 -4.77 -9.95
C ASN A 127 0.37 -4.94 -11.29
N LEU A 128 -0.90 -5.33 -11.30
CA LEU A 128 -1.70 -5.41 -12.53
C LEU A 128 -1.80 -4.06 -13.25
N MET A 129 -1.99 -2.97 -12.50
CA MET A 129 -2.04 -1.63 -13.11
C MET A 129 -0.69 -1.22 -13.68
N CYS A 130 0.41 -1.54 -13.00
CA CYS A 130 1.76 -1.29 -13.51
C CYS A 130 2.04 -2.09 -14.79
N ASP A 131 1.68 -3.37 -14.82
CA ASP A 131 1.82 -4.21 -16.03
C ASP A 131 1.05 -3.59 -17.20
N CYS A 132 -0.21 -3.18 -16.99
CA CYS A 132 -1.00 -2.51 -18.02
C CYS A 132 -0.40 -1.17 -18.49
N LEU A 133 0.22 -0.40 -17.60
CA LEU A 133 0.91 0.85 -17.96
C LEU A 133 2.12 0.57 -18.86
N GLU A 134 2.92 -0.44 -18.50
CA GLU A 134 4.11 -0.86 -19.24
C GLU A 134 3.75 -1.35 -20.65
N GLU A 135 2.67 -2.14 -20.79
CA GLU A 135 2.13 -2.56 -22.09
C GLU A 135 1.70 -1.37 -22.98
N LEU A 136 1.30 -0.26 -22.38
CA LEU A 136 0.92 0.98 -23.07
C LEU A 136 2.11 1.94 -23.29
N GLY A 137 3.35 1.52 -22.98
CA GLY A 137 4.55 2.33 -23.12
C GLY A 137 4.67 3.46 -22.09
N SER A 138 4.00 3.31 -20.95
CA SER A 138 4.05 4.22 -19.79
C SER A 138 4.56 3.47 -18.55
N PHE A 139 4.56 4.12 -17.38
CA PHE A 139 4.95 3.50 -16.11
C PHE A 139 4.35 4.24 -14.92
N TYR A 140 4.28 3.58 -13.76
CA TYR A 140 3.90 4.24 -12.53
C TYR A 140 4.96 5.28 -12.13
N GLY A 141 4.54 6.54 -12.02
CA GLY A 141 5.44 7.68 -11.84
C GLY A 141 5.60 8.59 -13.06
N ALA A 142 5.13 8.16 -14.25
CA ALA A 142 5.20 8.96 -15.48
C ALA A 142 4.29 10.20 -15.48
N LEU A 143 3.27 10.20 -14.62
CA LEU A 143 2.30 11.29 -14.46
C LEU A 143 2.28 11.76 -13.01
N PRO A 144 1.88 13.02 -12.74
CA PRO A 144 1.66 13.48 -11.38
C PRO A 144 0.47 12.76 -10.74
N ALA A 145 0.55 12.57 -9.43
CA ALA A 145 -0.49 11.99 -8.60
C ALA A 145 -0.98 12.98 -7.54
N HIS A 146 -1.93 12.56 -6.73
CA HIS A 146 -2.67 13.41 -5.82
C HIS A 146 -2.23 13.12 -4.39
N ALA A 147 -1.89 14.15 -3.61
CA ALA A 147 -1.34 13.97 -2.26
C ALA A 147 -2.37 13.56 -1.18
N GLY A 148 -3.64 13.39 -1.52
CA GLY A 148 -4.75 13.51 -0.56
C GLY A 148 -4.99 12.33 0.39
N MET A 149 -4.55 11.11 0.07
CA MET A 149 -5.05 9.91 0.77
C MET A 149 -4.42 9.69 2.14
N TRP A 150 -3.15 10.08 2.32
CA TRP A 150 -2.44 9.88 3.60
C TRP A 150 -2.77 10.95 4.66
N ARG A 151 -3.16 12.16 4.24
CA ARG A 151 -3.53 13.24 5.18
C ARG A 151 -4.62 12.84 6.17
N ALA A 152 -5.60 12.07 5.71
CA ALA A 152 -6.68 11.60 6.59
C ALA A 152 -6.17 10.67 7.72
N ALA A 153 -5.10 9.91 7.49
CA ALA A 153 -4.48 9.07 8.51
C ALA A 153 -3.60 9.89 9.47
N GLU A 154 -2.93 10.94 8.98
CA GLU A 154 -2.18 11.89 9.83
C GLU A 154 -3.10 12.65 10.78
N ASP A 155 -4.24 13.12 10.29
CA ASP A 155 -5.18 13.95 11.04
C ASP A 155 -5.79 13.20 12.26
N THR A 156 -5.76 11.86 12.25
CA THR A 156 -6.30 11.00 13.32
C THR A 156 -5.23 10.42 14.25
N VAL A 157 -3.98 10.90 14.19
CA VAL A 157 -2.90 10.32 15.02
C VAL A 157 -3.07 10.60 16.52
N ASP A 158 -3.79 11.69 16.85
CA ASP A 158 -4.03 12.18 18.22
C ASP A 158 -5.48 11.96 18.71
N ASP A 159 -6.35 11.34 17.91
CA ASP A 159 -7.75 11.03 18.24
C ASP A 159 -7.90 9.68 18.97
#